data_AF-A0A3R6N1R7-F1
#
_entry.id   AF-A0A3R6N1R7-F1
#
_cell.length_a   1.000
_cell.length_b   1.000
_cell.length_c   1.000
_cell.angle_alpha   90.00
_cell.angle_beta   90.00
_cell.angle_gamma   90.00
#
_symmetry.space_group_name_H-M   'P 1'
#
loop_
_entity.id
_entity.type
_entity.pdbx_description
1 polymer ?
#
loop_
_entity_poly.entity_id
_entity_poly.type
_entity_poly.pdbx_seq_one_letter_code
_entity_poly.pdbx_strand_id
1 'polypeptide(L)' 'MKDYLVTVTEIYTHTYHVRANSAEEAEDIVADNSDGCNVYEDYNESTYNARKANGEDLSLYETVENPDKE' A
#
# COMPACT_ATOMS: atom_id res chain seq x y z
N MET A 1 -13.50 7.09 3.70
CA MET A 1 -12.48 6.16 3.17
C MET A 1 -12.78 5.91 1.70
N LYS A 2 -11.75 5.97 0.86
CA LYS A 2 -11.77 5.72 -0.58
C LYS A 2 -10.80 4.58 -0.87
N ASP A 3 -11.01 3.89 -1.96
CA ASP A 3 -10.14 2.81 -2.41
C ASP A 3 -8.89 3.40 -3.10
N TYR A 4 -7.72 3.06 -2.56
CA TYR A 4 -6.41 3.43 -3.05
C TYR A 4 -5.63 2.19 -3.45
N LEU A 5 -4.79 2.33 -4.46
CA LEU A 5 -3.84 1.33 -4.89
C LEU A 5 -2.44 1.84 -4.57
N VAL A 6 -1.74 1.14 -3.69
CA VAL A 6 -0.38 1.48 -3.29
C VAL A 6 0.56 0.52 -3.97
N THR A 7 1.40 1.04 -4.85
CA THR A 7 2.44 0.24 -5.49
C THR A 7 3.73 0.42 -4.72
N VAL A 8 4.28 -0.68 -4.23
CA VAL A 8 5.56 -0.75 -3.53
C VAL A 8 6.58 -1.35 -4.48
N THR A 9 7.72 -0.68 -4.62
CA THR A 9 8.84 -1.13 -5.47
C THR A 9 10.13 -1.11 -4.67
N GLU A 10 10.72 -2.29 -4.48
CA GLU A 10 12.06 -2.48 -3.90
C GLU A 10 12.93 -3.32 -4.84
N ILE A 11 12.73 -4.64 -4.79
CA ILE A 11 13.36 -5.63 -5.69
C ILE A 11 12.30 -6.26 -6.61
N TYR A 12 11.06 -6.31 -6.12
CA TYR A 12 9.87 -6.71 -6.85
C TYR A 12 8.82 -5.60 -6.71
N THR A 13 7.98 -5.45 -7.73
CA THR A 13 6.86 -4.48 -7.72
C THR A 13 5.58 -5.19 -7.31
N HIS A 14 4.97 -4.75 -6.21
CA HIS A 14 3.68 -5.26 -5.75
C HIS A 14 2.67 -4.11 -5.60
N THR A 15 1.41 -4.35 -5.93
CA THR A 15 0.34 -3.36 -5.79
C THR A 15 -0.71 -3.86 -4.81
N TYR A 16 -0.85 -3.16 -3.69
CA TYR A 16 -1.85 -3.42 -2.66
C TYR A 16 -3.06 -2.52 -2.86
N HIS A 17 -4.23 -3.04 -2.53
CA HIS A 17 -5.46 -2.27 -2.42
C HIS A 17 -5.70 -1.92 -0.95
N VAL A 18 -5.88 -0.63 -0.65
CA VAL A 18 -6.06 -0.16 0.72
C VAL A 18 -7.18 0.89 0.77
N ARG A 19 -7.96 0.88 1.85
CA ARG A 19 -9.01 1.88 2.07
C ARG A 19 -8.55 2.96 3.02
N ALA A 20 -8.27 4.14 2.47
CA ALA A 20 -7.74 5.27 3.21
C ALA A 20 -8.53 6.56 2.94
N ASN A 21 -8.36 7.59 3.76
CA ASN A 21 -8.95 8.90 3.49
C ASN A 21 -8.13 9.74 2.49
N SER A 22 -6.82 9.50 2.44
CA SER A 22 -5.81 10.20 1.65
C SER A 22 -4.78 9.24 1.06
N ALA A 23 -4.02 9.68 0.06
CA ALA A 23 -2.93 8.89 -0.51
C ALA A 23 -1.82 8.65 0.53
N GLU A 24 -1.45 9.68 1.29
CA GLU A 24 -0.47 9.56 2.38
C GLU A 24 -0.90 8.53 3.45
N GLU A 25 -2.17 8.55 3.87
CA GLU A 25 -2.72 7.54 4.79
C GLU A 25 -2.68 6.12 4.16
N ALA A 26 -2.87 6.01 2.84
CA ALA A 26 -2.76 4.72 2.14
C ALA A 26 -1.33 4.17 2.14
N GLU A 27 -0.35 5.03 1.87
CA GLU A 27 1.07 4.66 1.88
C GLU A 27 1.52 4.23 3.26
N ASP A 28 1.10 4.95 4.30
CA ASP A 28 1.40 4.65 5.70
C ASP A 28 0.84 3.28 6.12
N ILE A 29 -0.42 2.98 5.79
CA ILE A 29 -1.04 1.67 6.11
C ILE A 29 -0.28 0.52 5.44
N VAL A 30 0.11 0.70 4.17
CA VAL A 30 0.83 -0.35 3.42
C VAL A 30 2.27 -0.46 3.91
N ALA A 31 2.92 0.63 4.30
CA ALA A 31 4.22 0.58 4.94
C ALA A 31 4.18 -0.16 6.29
N ASP A 32 3.10 0.01 7.06
CA ASP A 32 2.90 -0.66 8.36
C ASP A 32 2.51 -2.15 8.23
N ASN A 33 1.69 -2.50 7.21
CA ASN A 33 1.23 -3.88 6.99
C ASN A 33 2.11 -4.72 6.06
N SER A 34 2.97 -4.10 5.24
CA SER A 34 3.88 -4.84 4.38
C SER A 34 4.99 -5.41 5.25
N ASP A 35 4.69 -6.56 5.89
CA ASP A 35 5.47 -7.40 6.81
C ASP A 35 6.79 -7.93 6.19
N GLY A 36 7.50 -7.08 5.43
CA GLY A 36 8.59 -7.50 4.56
C GLY A 36 9.13 -6.42 3.62
N CYS A 37 8.49 -5.25 3.51
CA CYS A 37 9.14 -4.05 2.96
C CYS A 37 9.74 -3.23 4.11
N ASN A 38 10.51 -3.92 4.95
CA ASN A 38 11.08 -3.33 6.15
C ASN A 38 12.17 -2.36 5.72
N VAL A 39 11.85 -1.07 5.62
CA VAL A 39 12.79 0.03 5.37
C VAL A 39 13.98 0.06 6.34
N TYR A 40 13.93 -0.70 7.44
CA TYR A 40 15.01 -0.87 8.39
C TYR A 40 15.93 -2.08 8.13
N GLU A 41 15.54 -3.02 7.26
CA GLU A 41 16.33 -4.21 6.91
C GLU A 41 16.67 -4.32 5.41
N ASP A 42 15.98 -3.58 4.52
CA ASP A 42 16.32 -3.57 3.10
C ASP A 42 17.41 -2.54 2.78
N TYR A 43 18.49 -2.99 2.14
CA TYR A 43 19.58 -2.14 1.68
C TYR A 43 19.18 -1.28 0.46
N ASN A 44 17.95 -1.41 -0.07
CA ASN A 44 17.41 -0.63 -1.19
C ASN A 44 16.28 0.31 -0.74
N GLU A 45 16.20 1.47 -1.37
CA GLU A 45 15.16 2.46 -1.09
C GLU A 45 13.80 1.98 -1.64
N SER A 46 12.87 1.61 -0.75
CA SER A 46 11.49 1.29 -1.10
C SER A 46 10.75 2.51 -1.61
N THR A 47 10.24 2.44 -2.83
CA THR A 47 9.37 3.50 -3.37
C THR A 47 7.92 3.10 -3.23
N TYR A 48 7.16 3.94 -2.52
CA TYR A 48 5.71 3.83 -2.39
C TYR A 48 5.04 4.82 -3.34
N ASN A 49 3.96 4.39 -3.97
CA ASN A 49 3.15 5.25 -4.82
C ASN A 49 1.67 4.92 -4.66
N ALA A 50 0.95 5.76 -3.93
CA ALA A 50 -0.49 5.67 -3.81
C ALA A 50 -1.22 6.41 -4.93
N ARG A 51 -2.10 5.70 -5.63
CA ARG A 51 -3.05 6.26 -6.59
C ARG A 51 -4.49 5.89 -6.20
N LYS A 52 -5.46 6.73 -6.57
CA LYS A 52 -6.88 6.37 -6.41
C LYS A 52 -7.26 5.29 -7.41
N ALA A 53 -8.08 4.33 -6.97
CA ALA A 53 -8.72 3.39 -7.88
C ALA A 53 -9.73 4.14 -8.78
N ASN A 54 -9.63 3.95 -10.09
CA ASN A 54 -10.50 4.63 -11.07
C ASN A 54 -11.53 3.66 -11.68
N GLY A 55 -12.19 2.86 -10.84
CA GLY A 55 -13.17 1.86 -11.30
C GLY A 55 -12.53 0.61 -11.92
N GLU A 56 -11.26 0.37 -11.63
CA GLU A 56 -10.52 -0.83 -11.98
C GLU A 56 -11.00 -2.02 -11.12
N ASP A 57 -10.74 -3.24 -11.56
CA ASP A 57 -11.08 -4.42 -10.75
C ASP A 57 -10.13 -4.53 -9.55
N LEU A 58 -10.66 -4.19 -8.38
CA LEU A 58 -9.91 -4.18 -7.12
C LEU A 58 -9.62 -5.60 -6.60
N SER A 59 -10.37 -6.59 -7.05
CA SER A 59 -10.21 -8.00 -6.65
C SER A 59 -8.92 -8.62 -7.18
N LEU A 60 -8.25 -7.96 -8.12
CA LEU A 60 -6.95 -8.34 -8.64
C LEU A 60 -5.80 -8.02 -7.68
N TYR A 61 -6.04 -7.20 -6.67
CA TYR A 61 -5.02 -6.73 -5.74
C TYR A 61 -5.25 -7.30 -4.35
N GLU A 62 -4.16 -7.54 -3.62
CA GLU A 62 -4.24 -7.93 -2.22
C GLU A 62 -4.77 -6.76 -1.40
N THR A 63 -5.84 -7.00 -0.63
CA THR A 63 -6.46 -5.96 0.18
C THR A 63 -5.80 -5.91 1.55
N VAL A 64 -5.26 -4.75 1.88
CA VAL A 64 -4.67 -4.43 3.18
C VAL A 64 -5.68 -3.60 3.97
N GLU A 65 -5.92 -4.00 5.21
CA GLU A 65 -6.79 -3.28 6.13
C GLU A 65 -5.93 -2.56 7.18
N ASN A 66 -6.34 -1.36 7.57
CA ASN A 66 -5.61 -0.61 8.60
C ASN A 66 -5.91 -1.24 9.99
N PRO A 67 -4.91 -1.77 10.72
CA PRO A 67 -5.11 -2.33 12.04
C PRO A 67 -5.53 -1.30 13.09
N ASP A 68 -5.30 0.01 12.84
CA ASP A 68 -5.57 1.09 13.80
C ASP A 68 -7.01 1.66 13.72
N LYS A 69 -7.93 0.98 13.02
CA LYS A 69 -9.37 1.32 13.00
C LYS A 69 -10.23 0.24 13.67
N GLU A 70 -9.99 0.01 14.95
CA GLU A 70 -11.00 -0.55 15.89
C GLU A 70 -11.83 0.56 16.55
#